data_AF-A0A8S2ITG1-F1
#
_entry.id   AF-A0A8S2ITG1-F1
#
_cell.length_a   1.000
_cell.length_b   1.000
_cell.length_c   1.000
_cell.angle_alpha   90.00
_cell.angle_beta   90.00
_cell.angle_gamma   90.00
#
_symmetry.space_group_name_H-M   'P 1'
#
loop_
_entity.id
_entity.type
_entity.pdbx_description
1 polymer ?
#
loop_
_entity_poly.entity_id
_entity_poly.type
_entity_poly.pdbx_seq_one_letter_code
_entity_poly.pdbx_strand_id
1 'polypeptide(L)'
;MSSLALHVLTLTLGLFFILVGQFKVTPKLFPDIHQDMKHEFGRINKVFPFYKITGWRPFAKNYRMTVGITEIVCGIIIILLPGRLKQLAN
;
A
#
# COMPACT_ATOMS: atom_id res chain seq x y z
N MET A 1 -15.22 25.38 -2.08
CA MET A 1 -14.67 24.89 -3.35
C MET A 1 -13.39 24.15 -3.03
N SER A 2 -13.34 22.83 -3.21
CA SER A 2 -12.05 22.12 -3.07
C SER A 2 -11.13 22.72 -4.14
N SER A 3 -10.00 23.31 -3.74
CA SER A 3 -9.05 23.86 -4.71
C SER A 3 -8.67 22.77 -5.70
N LEU A 4 -8.64 23.09 -7.00
CA LEU A 4 -8.26 22.15 -8.06
C LEU A 4 -6.96 21.40 -7.71
N ALA A 5 -6.03 22.08 -7.03
CA ALA A 5 -4.81 21.50 -6.49
C ALA A 5 -5.06 20.31 -5.55
N LEU A 6 -6.01 20.42 -4.62
CA LEU A 6 -6.34 19.33 -3.68
C LEU A 6 -6.95 18.14 -4.42
N HIS A 7 -7.79 18.41 -5.43
CA HIS A 7 -8.39 17.34 -6.23
C HIS A 7 -7.33 16.56 -7.01
N VAL A 8 -6.40 17.27 -7.66
CA VAL A 8 -5.28 16.65 -8.39
C VAL A 8 -4.39 15.87 -7.42
N LEU A 9 -4.04 16.47 -6.27
CA LEU A 9 -3.20 15.81 -5.27
C LEU A 9 -3.82 14.50 -4.78
N THR A 10 -5.12 14.51 -4.46
CA THR A 10 -5.79 13.29 -4.00
C THR A 10 -5.84 12.22 -5.09
N LEU A 11 -6.10 12.61 -6.35
CA LEU A 11 -6.14 11.66 -7.46
C LEU A 11 -4.76 11.03 -7.68
N THR A 12 -3.71 11.86 -7.73
CA THR A 12 -2.32 11.39 -7.89
C THR A 12 -1.90 10.48 -6.74
N LEU A 13 -2.22 10.85 -5.49
CA LEU A 13 -1.90 10.05 -4.33
C LEU A 13 -2.63 8.70 -4.34
N GLY A 14 -3.93 8.69 -4.63
CA GLY A 14 -4.71 7.46 -4.71
C GLY A 14 -4.21 6.51 -5.80
N LEU A 15 -3.91 7.05 -7.00
CA LEU A 15 -3.31 6.27 -8.08
C LEU A 15 -1.93 5.72 -7.71
N PHE A 16 -1.10 6.52 -7.04
CA PHE A 16 0.20 6.09 -6.56
C PHE A 16 0.09 4.89 -5.61
N PHE A 17 -0.83 4.94 -4.64
CA PHE A 17 -1.06 3.83 -3.70
C PHE A 17 -1.54 2.56 -4.42
N ILE A 18 -2.44 2.69 -5.39
CA ILE A 18 -2.92 1.56 -6.20
C ILE A 18 -1.74 0.95 -6.97
N LEU A 19 -0.93 1.76 -7.65
CA LEU A 19 0.21 1.29 -8.44
C LEU A 19 1.25 0.56 -7.57
N VAL A 20 1.65 1.14 -6.45
CA VAL A 20 2.61 0.53 -5.53
C VAL A 20 2.07 -0.79 -4.95
N GLY A 21 0.78 -0.83 -4.58
CA GLY A 21 0.15 -2.05 -4.12
C GLY A 21 0.08 -3.13 -5.20
N GLN A 22 -0.16 -2.75 -6.47
CA GLN A 22 -0.10 -3.67 -7.61
C GLN A 22 1.30 -4.28 -7.80
N PHE A 23 2.38 -3.54 -7.57
CA PHE A 23 3.74 -4.10 -7.64
C PHE A 23 3.95 -5.23 -6.60
N LYS A 24 3.32 -5.11 -5.43
CA LYS A 24 3.40 -6.09 -4.34
C LYS A 24 2.52 -7.32 -4.59
N VAL A 25 1.37 -7.15 -5.23
CA VAL A 25 0.39 -8.23 -5.44
C VAL A 25 0.62 -8.97 -6.75
N THR A 26 0.85 -8.24 -7.85
CA THR A 26 0.77 -8.77 -9.21
C THR A 26 2.16 -9.01 -9.80
N PRO A 27 2.64 -10.27 -9.89
CA PRO A 27 3.96 -10.59 -10.43
C PRO A 27 4.11 -10.32 -11.94
N LYS A 28 3.00 -10.29 -12.68
CA LYS A 28 3.01 -10.20 -14.15
C LYS A 28 3.23 -8.79 -14.70
N LEU A 29 2.92 -7.77 -13.91
CA LEU A 29 3.02 -6.37 -14.37
C LEU A 29 4.48 -5.88 -14.34
N PHE A 30 5.24 -6.23 -13.30
CA PHE A 30 6.63 -5.79 -13.10
C PHE A 30 7.45 -6.89 -12.42
N PRO A 31 7.95 -7.87 -13.18
CA PRO A 31 8.59 -9.06 -12.60
C PRO A 31 9.85 -8.73 -11.78
N ASP A 32 10.69 -7.80 -12.26
CA ASP A 32 11.94 -7.42 -11.58
C ASP A 32 11.66 -6.72 -10.24
N ILE A 33 10.78 -5.71 -10.27
CA ILE A 33 10.34 -4.97 -9.07
C ILE A 33 9.66 -5.91 -8.06
N HIS A 34 8.87 -6.87 -8.55
CA HIS A 34 8.21 -7.84 -7.70
C HIS A 34 9.20 -8.78 -7.00
N GLN A 35 10.31 -9.15 -7.65
CA GLN A 35 11.38 -9.93 -7.03
C GLN A 35 12.13 -9.12 -5.97
N ASP A 36 12.49 -7.87 -6.27
CA ASP A 36 13.14 -6.97 -5.30
C ASP A 36 12.27 -6.79 -4.05
N MET A 37 10.96 -6.58 -4.24
CA MET A 37 9.99 -6.52 -3.15
C MET A 37 9.94 -7.81 -2.32
N LYS A 38 10.06 -8.99 -2.94
CA LYS A 38 10.10 -10.27 -2.19
C LYS A 38 11.36 -10.36 -1.33
N HIS A 39 12.51 -9.95 -1.86
CA HIS A 39 13.77 -9.92 -1.10
C HIS A 39 13.67 -8.98 0.10
N GLU A 40 13.15 -7.78 -0.11
CA GLU A 40 13.04 -6.77 0.95
C GLU A 40 12.02 -7.18 2.02
N PHE A 41 10.84 -7.69 1.64
CA PHE A 41 9.88 -8.23 2.61
C PHE A 41 10.43 -9.46 3.35
N GLY A 42 11.30 -10.24 2.73
CA GLY A 42 12.05 -11.31 3.41
C GLY A 42 12.98 -10.80 4.51
N ARG A 43 13.59 -9.62 4.33
CA ARG A 43 14.40 -8.95 5.35
C ARG A 43 13.53 -8.33 6.44
N ILE A 44 12.49 -7.59 6.06
CA ILE A 44 11.57 -6.90 6.99
C ILE A 44 10.87 -7.88 7.92
N ASN A 45 10.47 -9.05 7.42
CA ASN A 45 9.80 -10.06 8.24
C ASN A 45 10.64 -10.55 9.44
N LYS A 46 11.98 -10.50 9.32
CA LYS A 46 12.87 -10.92 10.42
C LYS A 46 12.80 -9.99 11.62
N VAL A 47 12.47 -8.72 11.38
CA VAL A 47 12.39 -7.65 12.39
C VAL A 47 10.93 -7.26 12.67
N PHE A 48 9.98 -8.16 12.43
CA PHE A 48 8.56 -7.88 12.59
C PHE A 48 8.26 -7.32 14.00
N PRO A 49 7.69 -6.11 14.11
CA PRO A 49 7.64 -5.36 15.37
C PRO A 49 6.82 -6.07 16.46
N PHE A 50 5.75 -6.75 16.08
CA PHE A 50 4.90 -7.47 17.03
C PHE A 50 5.46 -8.82 17.46
N TYR A 51 6.58 -9.29 16.88
CA TYR A 51 7.17 -10.57 17.25
C TYR A 51 7.48 -10.67 18.75
N LYS A 52 7.92 -9.56 19.38
CA LYS A 52 8.21 -9.54 20.82
C LYS A 52 6.98 -9.71 21.71
N ILE A 53 5.79 -9.38 21.20
CA ILE A 53 4.53 -9.37 21.96
C ILE A 53 3.73 -10.64 21.67
N THR A 54 3.65 -11.06 20.41
CA THR A 54 2.83 -12.21 19.98
C THR A 54 3.61 -13.49 19.75
N GLY A 55 4.96 -13.44 19.71
CA GLY A 55 5.81 -14.59 19.38
C GLY A 55 5.65 -15.10 17.94
N TRP A 56 4.79 -14.47 17.14
CA TRP A 56 4.43 -14.91 15.80
C TRP A 56 5.11 -14.07 14.73
N ARG A 57 5.55 -14.72 13.65
CA ARG A 57 6.08 -14.06 12.45
C ARG A 57 5.21 -14.43 11.25
N PRO A 58 4.65 -13.45 10.52
CA PRO A 58 3.95 -13.77 9.29
C PRO A 58 4.91 -14.37 8.27
N PHE A 59 4.42 -15.18 7.33
CA PHE A 59 5.22 -15.51 6.16
C PHE A 59 5.41 -14.26 5.30
N ALA A 60 6.63 -14.02 4.80
CA ALA A 60 6.95 -12.82 4.00
C ALA A 60 6.02 -12.66 2.78
N LYS A 61 5.62 -13.77 2.15
CA LYS A 61 4.63 -13.79 1.06
C LYS A 61 3.28 -13.20 1.51
N ASN A 62 2.75 -13.69 2.63
CA ASN A 62 1.45 -13.26 3.14
C ASN A 62 1.51 -11.82 3.63
N TYR A 63 2.59 -11.45 4.34
CA TYR A 63 2.79 -10.08 4.82
C TYR A 63 2.79 -9.07 3.67
N ARG A 64 3.54 -9.36 2.60
CA ARG A 64 3.58 -8.53 1.40
C ARG A 64 2.24 -8.44 0.69
N MET A 65 1.53 -9.57 0.57
CA MET A 65 0.20 -9.61 -0.05
C MET A 65 -0.80 -8.77 0.74
N THR A 66 -0.83 -8.90 2.07
CA THR A 66 -1.71 -8.12 2.94
C THR A 66 -1.43 -6.63 2.85
N VAL A 67 -0.16 -6.22 2.89
CA VAL A 67 0.22 -4.81 2.72
C VAL A 67 -0.17 -4.29 1.34
N GLY A 68 0.12 -5.03 0.28
CA GLY A 68 -0.22 -4.62 -1.09
C GLY A 68 -1.73 -4.49 -1.32
N ILE A 69 -2.54 -5.42 -0.81
CA ILE A 69 -4.01 -5.31 -0.86
C ILE A 69 -4.47 -4.09 -0.07
N THR A 70 -3.93 -3.87 1.13
CA THR A 70 -4.29 -2.73 1.98
C THR A 70 -4.00 -1.41 1.26
N GLU A 71 -2.85 -1.29 0.58
CA GLU A 71 -2.51 -0.10 -0.20
C GLU A 71 -3.46 0.13 -1.36
N ILE A 72 -3.86 -0.91 -2.08
CA ILE A 72 -4.85 -0.80 -3.16
C ILE A 72 -6.19 -0.34 -2.61
N VAL A 73 -6.67 -0.95 -1.53
CA VAL A 73 -7.94 -0.59 -0.87
C VAL A 73 -7.89 0.85 -0.38
N CYS A 74 -6.81 1.26 0.30
CA CYS A 74 -6.63 2.64 0.74
C CYS A 74 -6.57 3.62 -0.43
N GLY A 75 -5.88 3.31 -1.52
CA GLY A 75 -5.81 4.15 -2.71
C GLY A 75 -7.19 4.34 -3.36
N ILE A 76 -7.99 3.27 -3.44
CA ILE A 76 -9.38 3.33 -3.90
C ILE A 76 -10.23 4.20 -2.97
N ILE A 77 -10.11 4.00 -1.66
CA ILE A 77 -10.82 4.78 -0.63
C ILE A 77 -10.49 6.26 -0.75
N ILE A 78 -9.21 6.63 -0.93
CA ILE A 78 -8.75 8.01 -1.10
C ILE A 78 -9.39 8.67 -2.33
N ILE A 79 -9.51 7.95 -3.45
CA ILE A 79 -10.14 8.46 -4.67
C ILE A 79 -11.66 8.63 -4.49
N LEU A 80 -12.31 7.64 -3.88
CA LEU A 80 -13.77 7.57 -3.72
C LEU A 80 -14.31 8.39 -2.54
N LEU A 81 -13.44 8.90 -1.65
CA LEU A 81 -13.87 9.60 -0.44
C LEU A 81 -14.66 10.89 -0.77
N PRO A 82 -15.90 11.06 -0.28
CA PRO A 82 -16.67 12.28 -0.48
C PRO A 82 -16.09 13.47 0.33
N GLY A 83 -16.29 14.68 -0.21
CA GLY A 83 -15.49 15.89 0.08
C GLY A 83 -15.28 16.29 1.55
N ARG A 84 -16.18 15.94 2.48
CA ARG A 84 -16.02 16.25 3.92
C ARG A 84 -14.90 15.44 4.56
N LEU A 85 -14.78 14.16 4.19
CA LEU A 85 -13.70 13.29 4.67
C LEU A 85 -12.40 13.56 3.89
N LYS A 86 -12.53 13.97 2.62
CA LYS A 86 -11.39 14.31 1.76
C LYS A 86 -10.56 15.49 2.29
N GLN A 87 -11.20 16.43 3.01
CA GLN A 87 -10.52 17.54 3.68
C GLN A 87 -9.79 17.16 4.97
N LEU A 88 -10.16 16.05 5.62
CA LEU A 88 -9.46 15.55 6.82
C LEU A 88 -8.24 14.69 6.47
N ALA A 89 -8.28 14.04 5.31
CA ALA A 89 -7.19 13.18 4.84
C ALA A 89 -6.03 13.95 4.17
N ASN A 90 -6.22 15.24 3.89
CA ASN A 90 -5.27 16.11 3.19
C ASN A 90 -4.77 17.21 4.10
#